data_AF-A0A2V7TZ25-F1
#
_entry.id   AF-A0A2V7TZ25-F1
#
_cell.length_a   1.000
_cell.length_b   1.000
_cell.length_c   1.000
_cell.angle_alpha   90.00
_cell.angle_beta   90.00
_cell.angle_gamma   90.00
#
_symmetry.space_group_name_H-M   'P 1'
#
loop_
_entity.id
_entity.type
_entity.pdbx_description
1 polymer ?
#
loop_
_entity_poly.entity_id
_entity_poly.type
_entity_poly.pdbx_seq_one_letter_code
_entity_poly.pdbx_strand_id
1 'polypeptide(L)'
;LAPNMFLGAHFNRYIMWAFPTVHVLTAVGLGQATRLMARDDVALEATLFRGAAVVMAALGALSTLRFAVIYGELAGEVSRRDLAAAKWIRDNLPAGTAMANLATSVEYLTGHRSLNLHGVTSPPFFGNRTAEREAGVLEALARLPPAERPPYLITTVSAQEKYPSMRELEEGPPVFRSSSFGDEIEIYRTRFDLLGRNARFYLPETVAAVQGLQEVDRLNVCDSRDEAAHGYEFRSGLGGLRLFGAPRVAAYASAEGDGQRVADAGRLIIGEESFLVRTPARRDLIIVLRTADSATAGMLRAAGSGQVPMQIPEAGIVLRVDGKTVGRVDFRPRPGWDEQVFRITADRVQQGRTRLQLSGRYASFYYWFFQ
;
A
#
# COMPACT_ATOMS: atom_id res chain seq x y z
N LEU A 1 3.41 -30.19 14.95
CA LEU A 1 3.33 -28.99 14.08
C LEU A 1 4.74 -28.48 13.88
N ALA A 2 5.40 -28.85 12.78
CA ALA A 2 6.72 -28.30 12.46
C ALA A 2 6.54 -26.81 12.08
N PRO A 3 7.41 -25.90 12.54
CA PRO A 3 7.33 -24.51 12.14
C PRO A 3 7.64 -24.44 10.65
N ASN A 4 6.63 -24.08 9.85
CA ASN A 4 6.87 -23.64 8.47
C ASN A 4 7.83 -22.45 8.57
N MET A 5 9.09 -22.63 8.17
CA MET A 5 9.98 -21.51 7.89
C MET A 5 9.40 -20.80 6.67
N PHE A 6 8.50 -19.86 6.91
CA PHE A 6 7.98 -18.98 5.88
C PHE A 6 9.11 -18.01 5.51
N LEU A 7 9.95 -18.42 4.55
CA LEU A 7 11.02 -17.59 3.98
C LEU A 7 10.49 -16.49 3.03
N GLY A 8 9.17 -16.21 3.09
CA GLY A 8 8.46 -15.25 2.27
C GLY A 8 7.70 -15.89 1.10
N ALA A 9 6.56 -15.29 0.73
CA ALA A 9 5.68 -15.76 -0.35
C ALA A 9 6.41 -15.87 -1.71
N HIS A 10 7.40 -15.02 -1.95
CA HIS A 10 8.21 -15.06 -3.17
C HIS A 10 9.20 -16.23 -3.18
N PHE A 11 9.82 -16.56 -2.04
CA PHE A 11 10.82 -17.63 -1.96
C PHE A 11 10.22 -19.00 -2.33
N ASN A 12 9.02 -19.30 -1.83
CA ASN A 12 8.35 -20.59 -2.10
C ASN A 12 7.91 -20.73 -3.57
N ARG A 13 7.53 -19.63 -4.24
CA ARG A 13 7.21 -19.66 -5.68
C ARG A 13 8.46 -19.97 -6.52
N TYR A 14 9.61 -19.47 -6.09
CA TYR A 14 10.87 -19.64 -6.82
C TYR A 14 11.68 -20.86 -6.39
N ILE A 15 11.22 -21.72 -5.48
CA ILE A 15 11.92 -22.99 -5.20
C ILE A 15 11.49 -24.10 -6.16
N MET A 16 10.41 -23.89 -6.93
CA MET A 16 9.83 -24.91 -7.80
C MET A 16 10.83 -25.46 -8.84
N TRP A 17 11.75 -24.63 -9.35
CA TRP A 17 12.76 -25.06 -10.32
C TRP A 17 13.81 -26.01 -9.72
N ALA A 18 13.99 -26.00 -8.39
CA ALA A 18 15.01 -26.81 -7.73
C ALA A 18 14.56 -28.27 -7.52
N PHE A 19 13.25 -28.55 -7.54
CA PHE A 19 12.74 -29.90 -7.26
C PHE A 19 13.30 -30.97 -8.21
N PRO A 20 13.33 -30.80 -9.55
CA PRO A 20 13.89 -31.81 -10.44
C PRO A 20 15.35 -32.15 -10.10
N THR A 21 16.18 -31.13 -9.85
CA THR A 21 17.59 -31.31 -9.49
C THR A 21 17.75 -32.07 -8.17
N VAL A 22 16.95 -31.74 -7.16
CA VAL A 22 16.98 -32.45 -5.87
C VAL A 22 16.64 -33.93 -6.06
N HIS A 23 15.63 -34.27 -6.88
CA HIS A 23 15.26 -35.67 -7.14
C HIS A 23 16.40 -36.45 -7.82
N VAL A 24 17.07 -35.83 -8.80
CA VAL A 24 18.23 -36.45 -9.48
C VAL A 24 19.37 -36.67 -8.49
N LEU A 25 19.71 -35.67 -7.68
CA LEU A 25 20.76 -35.78 -6.67
C LEU A 25 20.45 -36.86 -5.62
N THR A 26 19.18 -36.97 -5.20
CA THR A 26 18.74 -38.03 -4.29
C THR A 26 18.91 -39.41 -4.92
N ALA A 27 18.53 -39.60 -6.18
CA ALA A 27 18.68 -40.88 -6.88
C ALA A 27 20.16 -41.28 -7.05
N VAL A 28 21.01 -40.33 -7.47
CA VAL A 28 22.45 -40.55 -7.60
C VAL A 28 23.09 -40.84 -6.24
N GLY A 29 22.75 -40.06 -5.22
CA GLY A 29 23.23 -40.24 -3.85
C GLY A 29 22.85 -41.60 -3.27
N LEU A 30 21.64 -42.08 -3.58
CA LEU A 30 21.21 -43.42 -3.18
C LEU A 30 22.08 -44.50 -3.82
N GLY A 31 22.37 -44.40 -5.12
CA GLY A 31 23.26 -45.35 -5.80
C GLY A 31 24.69 -45.36 -5.24
N GLN A 32 25.24 -44.18 -4.91
CA GLN A 32 26.57 -44.10 -4.28
C GLN A 32 26.55 -44.70 -2.86
N ALA A 33 25.51 -44.43 -2.07
CA ALA A 33 25.39 -44.96 -0.72
C ALA A 33 25.29 -46.50 -0.72
N THR A 34 24.49 -47.09 -1.61
CA THR A 34 24.36 -48.54 -1.69
C THR A 34 25.65 -49.22 -2.14
N ARG A 35 26.39 -48.60 -3.07
CA ARG A 35 27.72 -49.08 -3.49
C ARG A 35 28.73 -49.05 -2.34
N LEU A 36 28.78 -47.96 -1.58
CA LEU A 36 29.66 -47.84 -0.41
C LEU A 36 29.35 -48.90 0.66
N MET A 37 28.07 -49.22 0.87
CA MET A 37 27.64 -50.24 1.83
C MET A 37 27.92 -51.67 1.34
N ALA A 38 27.72 -51.95 0.06
CA ALA A 38 27.89 -53.28 -0.53
C ALA A 38 29.35 -53.63 -0.88
N ARG A 39 30.24 -52.62 -0.97
CA ARG A 39 31.63 -52.79 -1.42
C ARG A 39 31.68 -53.41 -2.82
N ASP A 40 32.28 -54.60 -2.95
CA ASP A 40 32.44 -55.32 -4.22
C ASP A 40 31.34 -56.37 -4.48
N ASP A 41 30.35 -56.50 -3.59
CA ASP A 41 29.24 -57.45 -3.76
C ASP A 41 28.10 -56.85 -4.60
N VAL A 42 28.12 -57.18 -5.89
CA VAL A 42 27.14 -56.72 -6.90
C VAL A 42 25.70 -57.15 -6.56
N ALA A 43 25.51 -58.35 -6.00
CA ALA A 43 24.18 -58.85 -5.69
C ALA A 43 23.58 -58.12 -4.48
N LEU A 44 24.41 -57.84 -3.48
CA LEU A 44 24.04 -57.03 -2.32
C LEU A 44 23.77 -55.57 -2.72
N GLU A 45 24.62 -54.95 -3.55
CA GLU A 45 24.39 -53.58 -4.07
C GLU A 45 23.03 -53.47 -4.75
N ALA A 46 22.73 -54.38 -5.68
CA ALA A 46 21.47 -54.39 -6.41
C ALA A 46 20.25 -54.59 -5.49
N THR A 47 20.38 -55.44 -4.46
CA THR A 47 19.30 -55.69 -3.50
C THR A 47 19.06 -54.47 -2.61
N LEU A 48 20.13 -53.86 -2.08
CA LEU A 48 20.06 -52.65 -1.26
C LEU A 48 19.47 -51.48 -2.07
N PHE A 49 19.91 -51.30 -3.32
CA PHE A 49 19.42 -50.23 -4.18
C PHE A 49 17.93 -50.39 -4.47
N ARG A 50 17.46 -51.60 -4.84
CA ARG A 50 16.04 -51.87 -5.06
C ARG A 50 15.22 -51.64 -3.79
N GLY A 51 15.69 -52.13 -2.65
CA GLY A 51 15.02 -51.95 -1.37
C GLY A 51 14.86 -50.46 -1.02
N ALA A 52 15.95 -49.70 -1.12
CA ALA A 52 15.93 -48.27 -0.84
C ALA A 52 15.10 -47.48 -1.87
N ALA A 53 15.15 -47.86 -3.14
CA ALA A 53 14.33 -47.25 -4.19
C ALA A 53 12.83 -47.49 -3.94
N VAL A 54 12.44 -48.69 -3.52
CA VAL A 54 11.04 -49.02 -3.13
C VAL A 54 10.61 -48.18 -1.93
N VAL A 55 11.45 -48.07 -0.90
CA VAL A 55 11.15 -47.23 0.28
C VAL A 55 10.99 -45.76 -0.13
N MET A 56 11.91 -45.23 -0.92
CA MET A 56 11.84 -43.84 -1.40
C MET A 56 10.61 -43.60 -2.27
N ALA A 57 10.26 -44.52 -3.17
CA ALA A 57 9.06 -44.44 -3.98
C ALA A 57 7.79 -44.49 -3.13
N ALA A 58 7.74 -45.35 -2.11
CA ALA A 58 6.61 -45.44 -1.18
C ALA A 58 6.45 -44.14 -0.37
N LEU A 59 7.55 -43.60 0.17
CA LEU A 59 7.54 -42.31 0.88
C LEU A 59 7.14 -41.16 -0.04
N GLY A 60 7.63 -41.15 -1.28
CA GLY A 60 7.24 -40.20 -2.32
C GLY A 60 5.74 -40.27 -2.61
N ALA A 61 5.20 -41.46 -2.83
CA ALA A 61 3.78 -41.67 -3.07
C ALA A 61 2.91 -41.24 -1.89
N LEU A 62 3.29 -41.56 -0.65
CA LEU A 62 2.60 -41.11 0.56
C LEU A 62 2.65 -39.59 0.71
N SER A 63 3.79 -38.97 0.43
CA SER A 63 3.95 -37.52 0.44
C SER A 63 3.04 -36.87 -0.62
N THR A 64 3.08 -37.36 -1.86
CA THR A 64 2.23 -36.89 -2.96
C THR A 64 0.75 -37.03 -2.61
N LEU A 65 0.31 -38.17 -2.08
CA LEU A 65 -1.08 -38.38 -1.68
C LEU A 65 -1.50 -37.38 -0.60
N ARG A 66 -0.67 -37.19 0.43
CA ARG A 66 -0.92 -36.21 1.49
C ARG A 66 -1.04 -34.80 0.93
N PHE A 67 -0.12 -34.38 0.06
CA PHE A 67 -0.17 -33.06 -0.56
C PHE A 67 -1.35 -32.90 -1.50
N ALA A 68 -1.76 -33.96 -2.23
CA ALA A 68 -2.94 -33.93 -3.07
C ALA A 68 -4.22 -33.72 -2.25
N VAL A 69 -4.34 -34.39 -1.09
CA VAL A 69 -5.48 -34.18 -0.16
C VAL A 69 -5.49 -32.74 0.35
N ILE A 70 -4.38 -32.25 0.89
CA ILE A 70 -4.28 -30.87 1.43
C ILE A 70 -4.57 -29.84 0.33
N TYR A 71 -3.98 -30.01 -0.86
CA TYR A 71 -4.19 -29.09 -1.97
C TYR A 71 -5.64 -29.13 -2.48
N GLY A 72 -6.24 -30.31 -2.53
CA GLY A 72 -7.66 -30.48 -2.89
C GLY A 72 -8.59 -29.80 -1.88
N GLU A 73 -8.31 -29.92 -0.58
CA GLU A 73 -9.05 -29.21 0.48
C GLU A 73 -8.92 -27.69 0.33
N LEU A 74 -7.70 -27.17 0.19
CA LEU A 74 -7.44 -25.74 0.02
C LEU A 74 -8.09 -25.17 -1.26
N ALA A 75 -7.96 -25.87 -2.39
CA ALA A 75 -8.58 -25.47 -3.65
C ALA A 75 -10.10 -25.54 -3.58
N GLY A 76 -10.65 -26.57 -2.93
CA GLY A 76 -12.08 -26.70 -2.68
C GLY A 76 -12.61 -25.57 -1.80
N GLU A 77 -11.85 -25.15 -0.79
CA GLU A 77 -12.20 -24.03 0.08
C GLU A 77 -12.26 -22.70 -0.67
N VAL A 78 -11.21 -22.38 -1.44
CA VAL A 78 -11.17 -21.19 -2.29
C VAL A 78 -12.34 -21.21 -3.28
N SER A 79 -12.59 -22.36 -3.92
CA SER A 79 -13.70 -22.52 -4.87
C SER A 79 -15.06 -22.25 -4.22
N ARG A 80 -15.34 -22.87 -3.05
CA ARG A 80 -16.61 -22.64 -2.32
C ARG A 80 -16.80 -21.17 -1.97
N ARG A 81 -15.77 -20.54 -1.42
CA ARG A 81 -15.80 -19.15 -0.97
C ARG A 81 -16.03 -18.18 -2.13
N ASP A 82 -15.24 -18.30 -3.20
CA ASP A 82 -15.29 -17.42 -4.35
C ASP A 82 -16.59 -17.62 -5.17
N LEU A 83 -17.05 -18.87 -5.33
CA LEU A 83 -18.32 -19.17 -5.99
C LEU A 83 -19.52 -18.65 -5.19
N ALA A 84 -19.48 -18.73 -3.86
CA ALA A 84 -20.53 -18.18 -3.00
C ALA A 84 -20.62 -16.65 -3.14
N ALA A 85 -19.48 -15.96 -3.08
CA ALA A 85 -19.43 -14.51 -3.29
C ALA A 85 -19.91 -14.12 -4.69
N ALA A 86 -19.43 -14.81 -5.73
CA ALA A 86 -19.82 -14.55 -7.11
C ALA A 86 -21.31 -14.81 -7.35
N LYS A 87 -21.87 -15.89 -6.79
CA LYS A 87 -23.30 -16.19 -6.84
C LYS A 87 -24.10 -15.07 -6.17
N TRP A 88 -23.72 -14.67 -4.97
CA TRP A 88 -24.41 -13.58 -4.27
C TRP A 88 -24.39 -12.29 -5.09
N ILE A 89 -23.25 -11.92 -5.68
CA ILE A 89 -23.12 -10.72 -6.53
C ILE A 89 -24.10 -10.78 -7.71
N ARG A 90 -24.10 -11.88 -8.47
CA ARG A 90 -24.98 -12.02 -9.64
C ARG A 90 -26.47 -12.00 -9.29
N ASP A 91 -26.83 -12.53 -8.13
CA ASP A 91 -28.23 -12.63 -7.69
C ASP A 91 -28.75 -11.34 -7.04
N ASN A 92 -27.87 -10.50 -6.47
CA ASN A 92 -28.27 -9.37 -5.63
C ASN A 92 -27.87 -7.99 -6.17
N LEU A 93 -26.92 -7.91 -7.12
CA LEU A 93 -26.45 -6.63 -7.67
C LEU A 93 -26.98 -6.42 -9.10
N PRO A 94 -27.37 -5.20 -9.47
CA PRO A 94 -27.73 -4.88 -10.85
C PRO A 94 -26.60 -5.16 -11.84
N ALA A 95 -26.94 -5.64 -13.04
CA ALA A 95 -25.94 -5.91 -14.07
C ALA A 95 -25.10 -4.66 -14.38
N GLY A 96 -23.78 -4.83 -14.47
CA GLY A 96 -22.85 -3.74 -14.73
C GLY A 96 -22.44 -2.91 -13.52
N THR A 97 -22.93 -3.22 -12.30
CA THR A 97 -22.45 -2.57 -11.07
C THR A 97 -20.92 -2.62 -10.98
N ALA A 98 -20.29 -1.48 -10.71
CA ALA A 98 -18.85 -1.39 -10.48
C ALA A 98 -18.50 -1.77 -9.03
N MET A 99 -17.36 -2.43 -8.84
CA MET A 99 -16.93 -2.90 -7.52
C MET A 99 -15.44 -2.59 -7.33
N ALA A 100 -15.07 -2.04 -6.18
CA ALA A 100 -13.68 -1.94 -5.76
C ALA A 100 -13.25 -3.33 -5.28
N ASN A 101 -12.27 -3.92 -5.95
CA ASN A 101 -11.78 -5.25 -5.62
C ASN A 101 -10.41 -5.17 -4.96
N LEU A 102 -10.36 -5.55 -3.69
CA LEU A 102 -9.15 -5.64 -2.90
C LEU A 102 -8.63 -7.08 -2.94
N ALA A 103 -7.95 -7.40 -4.06
CA ALA A 103 -7.19 -8.63 -4.25
C ALA A 103 -7.99 -9.96 -4.18
N THR A 104 -9.24 -9.98 -4.66
CA THR A 104 -10.02 -11.23 -4.82
C THR A 104 -10.10 -11.68 -6.28
N SER A 105 -10.28 -12.98 -6.52
CA SER A 105 -10.50 -13.56 -7.87
C SER A 105 -11.97 -13.53 -8.32
N VAL A 106 -12.87 -12.99 -7.48
CA VAL A 106 -14.32 -13.00 -7.73
C VAL A 106 -14.69 -12.28 -9.02
N GLU A 107 -13.90 -11.31 -9.45
CA GLU A 107 -14.14 -10.55 -10.69
C GLU A 107 -14.37 -11.44 -11.92
N TYR A 108 -13.63 -12.54 -12.06
CA TYR A 108 -13.70 -13.44 -13.22
C TYR A 108 -14.99 -14.27 -13.27
N LEU A 109 -15.77 -14.28 -12.18
CA LEU A 109 -16.95 -15.11 -12.02
C LEU A 109 -18.26 -14.32 -12.06
N THR A 110 -18.20 -12.98 -12.10
CA THR A 110 -19.39 -12.13 -11.90
C THR A 110 -19.92 -11.52 -13.19
N GLY A 111 -19.04 -11.16 -14.13
CA GLY A 111 -19.43 -10.37 -15.32
C GLY A 111 -19.71 -8.88 -15.01
N HIS A 112 -19.42 -8.45 -13.78
CA HIS A 112 -19.52 -7.05 -13.35
C HIS A 112 -18.21 -6.30 -13.56
N ARG A 113 -18.25 -4.96 -13.52
CA ARG A 113 -17.04 -4.13 -13.65
C ARG A 113 -16.25 -4.18 -12.34
N SER A 114 -14.98 -4.58 -12.42
CA SER A 114 -14.07 -4.63 -11.28
C SER A 114 -13.00 -3.55 -11.40
N LEU A 115 -12.85 -2.75 -10.33
CA LEU A 115 -11.74 -1.83 -10.12
C LEU A 115 -10.76 -2.50 -9.16
N ASN A 116 -9.74 -3.14 -9.71
CA ASN A 116 -8.70 -3.81 -8.93
C ASN A 116 -7.78 -2.78 -8.28
N LEU A 117 -7.90 -2.67 -6.97
CA LEU A 117 -7.11 -1.75 -6.16
C LEU A 117 -5.68 -2.28 -5.94
N HIS A 118 -5.54 -3.61 -5.86
CA HIS A 118 -4.28 -4.31 -5.57
C HIS A 118 -4.11 -5.53 -6.49
N GLY A 119 -2.87 -5.99 -6.64
CA GLY A 119 -2.55 -7.13 -7.52
C GLY A 119 -2.42 -6.70 -8.98
N VAL A 120 -3.29 -7.22 -9.85
CA VAL A 120 -3.43 -6.77 -11.25
C VAL A 120 -4.29 -5.50 -11.24
N THR A 121 -3.66 -4.37 -10.99
CA THR A 121 -4.36 -3.11 -10.74
C THR A 121 -5.07 -2.57 -11.97
N SER A 122 -6.19 -1.87 -11.78
CA SER A 122 -6.87 -1.17 -12.87
C SER A 122 -6.12 0.12 -13.27
N PRO A 123 -6.28 0.62 -14.51
CA PRO A 123 -5.55 1.79 -15.02
C PRO A 123 -5.59 3.06 -14.15
N PRO A 124 -6.69 3.41 -13.44
CA PRO A 124 -6.71 4.57 -12.54
C PRO A 124 -5.66 4.53 -11.41
N PHE A 125 -5.16 3.34 -11.07
CA PHE A 125 -4.23 3.07 -9.97
C PHE A 125 -2.78 2.82 -10.43
N PHE A 126 -2.48 3.01 -11.72
CA PHE A 126 -1.11 2.89 -12.25
C PHE A 126 -0.21 4.03 -11.78
N GLY A 127 1.10 3.77 -11.72
CA GLY A 127 2.12 4.74 -11.29
C GLY A 127 2.37 4.79 -9.78
N ASN A 128 1.52 4.15 -8.98
CA ASN A 128 1.70 4.09 -7.53
C ASN A 128 2.96 3.29 -7.15
N ARG A 129 3.75 3.81 -6.20
CA ARG A 129 4.93 3.11 -5.69
C ARG A 129 4.50 1.88 -4.91
N THR A 130 5.17 0.75 -5.09
CA THR A 130 4.82 -0.51 -4.40
C THR A 130 4.79 -0.36 -2.87
N ALA A 131 5.69 0.44 -2.31
CA ALA A 131 5.77 0.72 -0.87
C ALA A 131 4.64 1.61 -0.33
N GLU A 132 3.91 2.29 -1.22
CA GLU A 132 2.91 3.32 -0.92
C GLU A 132 1.57 2.97 -1.56
N ARG A 133 1.34 1.67 -1.79
CA ARG A 133 0.22 1.21 -2.60
C ARG A 133 -1.12 1.62 -1.99
N GLU A 134 -1.26 1.46 -0.69
CA GLU A 134 -2.48 1.84 0.04
C GLU A 134 -2.73 3.36 -0.05
N ALA A 135 -1.70 4.16 0.19
CA ALA A 135 -1.72 5.62 0.06
C ALA A 135 -2.13 6.06 -1.36
N GLY A 136 -1.45 5.55 -2.39
CA GLY A 136 -1.74 5.91 -3.78
C GLY A 136 -3.10 5.38 -4.26
N VAL A 137 -3.63 4.30 -3.68
CA VAL A 137 -4.99 3.80 -3.97
C VAL A 137 -6.03 4.75 -3.37
N LEU A 138 -5.83 5.22 -2.13
CA LEU A 138 -6.71 6.18 -1.48
C LEU A 138 -6.84 7.46 -2.34
N GLU A 139 -5.71 8.03 -2.77
CA GLU A 139 -5.71 9.23 -3.61
C GLU A 139 -6.32 8.98 -4.99
N ALA A 140 -6.04 7.81 -5.59
CA ALA A 140 -6.65 7.45 -6.86
C ALA A 140 -8.17 7.28 -6.79
N LEU A 141 -8.71 6.74 -5.70
CA LEU A 141 -10.14 6.66 -5.46
C LEU A 141 -10.76 8.07 -5.30
N ALA A 142 -10.08 8.99 -4.63
CA ALA A 142 -10.54 10.36 -4.47
C ALA A 142 -10.68 11.09 -5.82
N ARG A 143 -9.80 10.79 -6.79
CA ARG A 143 -9.84 11.34 -8.15
C ARG A 143 -10.97 10.80 -9.03
N LEU A 144 -11.58 9.67 -8.67
CA LEU A 144 -12.65 9.10 -9.50
C LEU A 144 -13.83 10.07 -9.56
N PRO A 145 -14.37 10.37 -10.76
CA PRO A 145 -15.62 11.08 -10.90
C PRO A 145 -16.72 10.41 -10.06
N PRO A 146 -17.65 11.16 -9.45
CA PRO A 146 -18.68 10.58 -8.59
C PRO A 146 -19.45 9.41 -9.23
N ALA A 147 -19.71 9.48 -10.54
CA ALA A 147 -20.40 8.43 -11.29
C ALA A 147 -19.56 7.16 -11.52
N GLU A 148 -18.24 7.22 -11.37
CA GLU A 148 -17.33 6.08 -11.53
C GLU A 148 -16.92 5.44 -10.21
N ARG A 149 -17.35 6.01 -9.08
CA ARG A 149 -17.02 5.49 -7.74
C ARG A 149 -17.77 4.17 -7.51
N PRO A 150 -17.06 3.06 -7.24
CA PRO A 150 -17.70 1.76 -7.08
C PRO A 150 -18.54 1.75 -5.79
N PRO A 151 -19.85 1.42 -5.86
CA PRO A 151 -20.71 1.38 -4.67
C PRO A 151 -20.41 0.23 -3.69
N TYR A 152 -19.58 -0.74 -4.09
CA TYR A 152 -19.22 -1.88 -3.25
C TYR A 152 -17.72 -2.09 -3.18
N LEU A 153 -17.24 -2.47 -1.99
CA LEU A 153 -15.88 -2.93 -1.73
C LEU A 153 -15.92 -4.43 -1.47
N ILE A 154 -15.19 -5.18 -2.27
CA ILE A 154 -14.96 -6.62 -2.10
C ILE A 154 -13.56 -6.78 -1.54
N THR A 155 -13.44 -7.44 -0.40
CA THR A 155 -12.18 -7.65 0.31
C THR A 155 -12.16 -9.00 0.98
N THR A 156 -11.03 -9.35 1.58
CA THR A 156 -10.96 -10.38 2.60
C THR A 156 -10.57 -9.80 3.96
N VAL A 157 -10.76 -10.58 5.03
CA VAL A 157 -10.38 -10.17 6.39
C VAL A 157 -8.88 -9.87 6.46
N SER A 158 -8.04 -10.75 5.91
CA SER A 158 -6.59 -10.57 5.90
C SER A 158 -6.16 -9.36 5.07
N ALA A 159 -6.88 -9.06 3.98
CA ALA A 159 -6.60 -7.89 3.16
C ALA A 159 -6.92 -6.58 3.90
N GLN A 160 -8.02 -6.53 4.66
CA GLN A 160 -8.32 -5.37 5.51
C GLN A 160 -7.31 -5.19 6.64
N GLU A 161 -6.87 -6.27 7.29
CA GLU A 161 -5.84 -6.19 8.33
C GLU A 161 -4.53 -5.61 7.78
N LYS A 162 -4.22 -5.96 6.53
CA LYS A 162 -3.04 -5.45 5.82
C LYS A 162 -3.20 -4.01 5.35
N TYR A 163 -4.42 -3.57 5.04
CA TYR A 163 -4.74 -2.25 4.49
C TYR A 163 -5.82 -1.56 5.35
N PRO A 164 -5.48 -1.18 6.58
CA PRO A 164 -6.46 -0.73 7.57
C PRO A 164 -7.22 0.53 7.15
N SER A 165 -6.65 1.40 6.30
CA SER A 165 -7.37 2.59 5.82
C SER A 165 -8.52 2.25 4.88
N MET A 166 -8.53 1.06 4.26
CA MET A 166 -9.64 0.64 3.41
C MET A 166 -10.93 0.43 4.22
N ARG A 167 -10.81 0.18 5.54
CA ARG A 167 -11.97 0.10 6.45
C ARG A 167 -12.71 1.43 6.58
N GLU A 168 -12.04 2.55 6.32
CA GLU A 168 -12.65 3.88 6.34
C GLU A 168 -13.60 4.10 5.16
N LEU A 169 -13.56 3.21 4.16
CA LEU A 169 -14.45 3.19 3.02
C LEU A 169 -15.68 2.31 3.25
N GLU A 170 -15.79 1.63 4.39
CA GLU A 170 -16.91 0.74 4.69
C GLU A 170 -18.12 1.52 5.21
N GLU A 171 -19.29 1.23 4.64
CA GLU A 171 -20.58 1.72 5.12
C GLU A 171 -21.31 0.60 5.87
N GLY A 172 -21.11 0.56 7.19
CA GLY A 172 -21.79 -0.39 8.07
C GLY A 172 -21.21 -1.82 7.99
N PRO A 173 -21.95 -2.84 8.48
CA PRO A 173 -21.52 -4.23 8.42
C PRO A 173 -21.50 -4.76 6.98
N PRO A 174 -20.76 -5.86 6.71
CA PRO A 174 -20.75 -6.45 5.38
C PRO A 174 -22.14 -6.91 4.97
N VAL A 175 -22.53 -6.60 3.73
CA VAL A 175 -23.79 -7.08 3.12
C VAL A 175 -23.71 -8.55 2.71
N PHE A 176 -22.49 -9.08 2.62
CA PHE A 176 -22.20 -10.49 2.43
C PHE A 176 -20.88 -10.86 3.09
N ARG A 177 -20.84 -12.03 3.72
CA ARG A 177 -19.64 -12.69 4.20
C ARG A 177 -19.72 -14.16 3.82
N SER A 178 -18.70 -14.68 3.13
CA SER A 178 -18.60 -16.10 2.85
C SER A 178 -18.32 -16.89 4.13
N SER A 179 -18.81 -18.13 4.23
CA SER A 179 -18.35 -19.05 5.28
C SER A 179 -17.17 -19.85 4.76
N SER A 180 -15.99 -19.67 5.36
CA SER A 180 -14.80 -20.47 5.09
C SER A 180 -13.98 -20.69 6.36
N PHE A 181 -13.26 -21.80 6.44
CA PHE A 181 -12.23 -22.07 7.44
C PHE A 181 -10.94 -21.26 7.21
N GLY A 182 -10.82 -20.61 6.05
CA GLY A 182 -9.73 -19.72 5.68
C GLY A 182 -10.09 -18.25 5.83
N ASP A 183 -9.56 -17.42 4.94
CA ASP A 183 -9.78 -15.98 4.90
C ASP A 183 -11.13 -15.66 4.23
N GLU A 184 -12.14 -15.18 4.95
CA GLU A 184 -13.46 -14.93 4.38
C GLU A 184 -13.43 -13.78 3.36
N ILE A 185 -14.24 -13.90 2.30
CA ILE A 185 -14.57 -12.79 1.42
C ILE A 185 -15.74 -12.03 2.02
N GLU A 186 -15.58 -10.72 2.07
CA GLU A 186 -16.55 -9.78 2.57
C GLU A 186 -16.89 -8.74 1.50
N ILE A 187 -18.17 -8.37 1.43
CA ILE A 187 -18.66 -7.33 0.53
C ILE A 187 -19.31 -6.26 1.39
N TYR A 188 -18.85 -5.03 1.25
CA TYR A 188 -19.35 -3.86 1.95
C TYR A 188 -19.96 -2.88 0.96
N ARG A 189 -20.95 -2.12 1.41
CA ARG A 189 -21.26 -0.85 0.75
C ARG A 189 -20.11 0.12 0.97
N THR A 190 -19.81 0.92 -0.05
CA THR A 190 -18.68 1.84 0.00
C THR A 190 -19.14 3.27 0.26
N ARG A 191 -18.54 3.92 1.26
CA ARG A 191 -18.67 5.35 1.50
C ARG A 191 -17.47 6.11 0.92
N PHE A 192 -17.73 7.29 0.38
CA PHE A 192 -16.72 8.18 -0.23
C PHE A 192 -16.73 9.57 0.39
N ASP A 193 -17.49 9.79 1.46
CA ASP A 193 -17.66 11.11 2.05
C ASP A 193 -16.36 11.68 2.62
N LEU A 194 -15.42 10.83 3.02
CA LEU A 194 -14.09 11.23 3.49
C LEU A 194 -13.11 11.55 2.35
N LEU A 195 -13.31 10.96 1.17
CA LEU A 195 -12.38 11.09 0.04
C LEU A 195 -12.55 12.42 -0.68
N GLY A 196 -11.42 13.06 -0.99
CA GLY A 196 -11.38 14.37 -1.66
C GLY A 196 -11.57 15.55 -0.70
N ARG A 197 -11.86 15.31 0.59
CA ARG A 197 -11.83 16.37 1.62
C ARG A 197 -10.43 16.95 1.78
N ASN A 198 -9.40 16.16 1.47
CA ASN A 198 -8.03 16.59 1.53
C ASN A 198 -7.70 17.78 0.61
N ALA A 199 -8.46 18.01 -0.47
CA ALA A 199 -8.21 19.16 -1.35
C ALA A 199 -8.52 20.53 -0.73
N ARG A 200 -9.15 20.59 0.46
CA ARG A 200 -9.51 21.83 1.17
C ARG A 200 -8.69 21.96 2.45
N PHE A 201 -8.39 23.17 2.89
CA PHE A 201 -7.88 23.46 4.23
C PHE A 201 -9.02 23.95 5.14
N TYR A 202 -8.85 23.78 6.45
CA TYR A 202 -9.92 23.91 7.44
C TYR A 202 -9.60 24.86 8.60
N LEU A 203 -8.32 25.15 8.89
CA LEU A 203 -8.01 25.97 10.05
C LEU A 203 -8.29 27.46 9.79
N PRO A 204 -8.97 28.18 10.71
CA PRO A 204 -9.31 29.59 10.53
C PRO A 204 -8.11 30.50 10.24
N GLU A 205 -6.97 30.24 10.89
CA GLU A 205 -5.73 30.98 10.67
C GLU A 205 -5.13 30.72 9.29
N THR A 206 -5.28 29.52 8.74
CA THR A 206 -4.91 29.22 7.35
C THR A 206 -5.77 30.04 6.41
N VAL A 207 -7.10 30.03 6.62
CA VAL A 207 -8.06 30.80 5.82
C VAL A 207 -7.72 32.29 5.87
N ALA A 208 -7.43 32.83 7.06
CA ALA A 208 -7.05 34.22 7.23
C ALA A 208 -5.73 34.55 6.52
N ALA A 209 -4.73 33.66 6.58
CA ALA A 209 -3.41 33.88 5.99
C ALA A 209 -3.43 33.93 4.45
N VAL A 210 -4.40 33.27 3.82
CA VAL A 210 -4.54 33.24 2.35
C VAL A 210 -5.69 34.12 1.84
N GLN A 211 -6.34 34.87 2.73
CA GLN A 211 -7.48 35.71 2.38
C GLN A 211 -7.07 36.77 1.34
N GLY A 212 -7.74 36.78 0.19
CA GLY A 212 -7.48 37.72 -0.90
C GLY A 212 -6.32 37.31 -1.82
N LEU A 213 -5.68 36.16 -1.58
CA LEU A 213 -4.68 35.59 -2.49
C LEU A 213 -5.32 34.60 -3.46
N GLN A 214 -4.67 34.38 -4.60
CA GLN A 214 -5.11 33.38 -5.58
C GLN A 214 -4.31 32.09 -5.41
N GLU A 215 -4.99 30.94 -5.36
CA GLU A 215 -4.32 29.63 -5.47
C GLU A 215 -3.70 29.52 -6.88
N VAL A 216 -2.37 29.51 -6.94
CA VAL A 216 -1.61 29.41 -8.19
C VAL A 216 -1.20 27.99 -8.53
N ASP A 217 -1.09 27.12 -7.52
CA ASP A 217 -0.76 25.70 -7.69
C ASP A 217 -1.11 24.87 -6.44
N ARG A 218 -1.04 23.54 -6.56
CA ARG A 218 -1.22 22.62 -5.44
C ARG A 218 -0.47 21.30 -5.68
N LEU A 219 -0.02 20.63 -4.63
CA LEU A 219 0.60 19.31 -4.70
C LEU A 219 0.03 18.38 -3.62
N ASN A 220 -0.58 17.28 -4.06
CA ASN A 220 -1.05 16.18 -3.24
C ASN A 220 0.04 15.11 -3.09
N VAL A 221 0.51 14.88 -1.86
CA VAL A 221 1.59 13.92 -1.59
C VAL A 221 1.02 12.50 -1.63
N CYS A 222 1.76 11.57 -2.23
CA CYS A 222 1.34 10.20 -2.54
C CYS A 222 0.32 10.06 -3.67
N ASP A 223 -0.15 11.16 -4.27
CA ASP A 223 -0.84 11.13 -5.55
C ASP A 223 0.20 10.98 -6.67
N SER A 224 0.28 9.79 -7.27
CA SER A 224 1.30 9.50 -8.30
C SER A 224 1.20 10.39 -9.55
N ARG A 225 0.00 10.89 -9.90
CA ARG A 225 -0.16 11.78 -11.06
C ARG A 225 0.28 13.19 -10.71
N ASP A 226 -0.09 13.66 -9.53
CA ASP A 226 0.26 15.00 -9.07
C ASP A 226 1.77 15.11 -8.78
N GLU A 227 2.34 14.10 -8.14
CA GLU A 227 3.80 13.98 -7.96
C GLU A 227 4.55 14.01 -9.29
N ALA A 228 4.08 13.27 -10.29
CA ALA A 228 4.69 13.27 -11.61
C ALA A 228 4.59 14.66 -12.28
N ALA A 229 3.45 15.34 -12.17
CA ALA A 229 3.25 16.69 -12.73
C ALA A 229 4.20 17.74 -12.13
N HIS A 230 4.57 17.56 -10.85
CA HIS A 230 5.46 18.45 -10.11
C HIS A 230 6.93 18.00 -10.11
N GLY A 231 7.24 16.84 -10.71
CA GLY A 231 8.59 16.25 -10.61
C GLY A 231 9.00 15.99 -9.15
N TYR A 232 8.05 15.53 -8.34
CA TYR A 232 8.25 15.33 -6.90
C TYR A 232 9.23 14.20 -6.62
N GLU A 233 10.28 14.52 -5.88
CA GLU A 233 11.31 13.61 -5.42
C GLU A 233 11.45 13.70 -3.91
N PHE A 234 11.77 12.59 -3.25
CA PHE A 234 12.02 12.58 -1.81
C PHE A 234 13.09 11.58 -1.40
N ARG A 235 13.76 11.89 -0.30
CA ARG A 235 14.66 11.01 0.45
C ARG A 235 14.28 11.12 1.92
N SER A 236 13.62 10.09 2.42
CA SER A 236 13.25 9.98 3.82
C SER A 236 13.75 8.66 4.38
N GLY A 237 14.44 8.72 5.52
CA GLY A 237 15.03 7.52 6.12
C GLY A 237 15.33 7.67 7.60
N LEU A 238 15.34 6.53 8.30
CA LEU A 238 15.75 6.41 9.69
C LEU A 238 16.81 5.31 9.79
N GLY A 239 18.08 5.70 9.93
CA GLY A 239 19.21 4.77 9.83
C GLY A 239 19.26 4.11 8.45
N GLY A 240 19.31 2.78 8.41
CA GLY A 240 19.28 2.01 7.15
C GLY A 240 17.89 1.78 6.55
N LEU A 241 16.83 2.33 7.16
CA LEU A 241 15.45 2.12 6.71
C LEU A 241 14.96 3.30 5.87
N ARG A 242 14.49 3.02 4.66
CA ARG A 242 13.76 4.00 3.85
C ARG A 242 12.31 4.06 4.29
N LEU A 243 11.82 5.29 4.47
CA LEU A 243 10.44 5.57 4.86
C LEU A 243 9.63 5.96 3.63
N PHE A 244 8.40 5.47 3.57
CA PHE A 244 7.46 5.66 2.47
C PHE A 244 6.13 6.19 3.00
N GLY A 245 5.31 6.68 2.09
CA GLY A 245 4.00 7.21 2.41
C GLY A 245 2.98 6.19 2.89
N ALA A 246 2.07 6.65 3.72
CA ALA A 246 0.94 5.90 4.24
C ALA A 246 -0.30 6.79 4.32
N PRO A 247 -1.51 6.20 4.25
CA PRO A 247 -2.73 6.93 4.51
C PRO A 247 -2.84 7.28 6.00
N ARG A 248 -3.55 8.37 6.29
CA ARG A 248 -3.97 8.79 7.62
C ARG A 248 -5.41 9.27 7.55
N VAL A 249 -6.19 8.88 8.56
CA VAL A 249 -7.54 9.40 8.76
C VAL A 249 -7.61 9.96 10.17
N ALA A 250 -7.82 11.26 10.27
CA ALA A 250 -7.88 11.97 11.54
C ALA A 250 -8.90 13.13 11.46
N ALA A 251 -9.23 13.69 12.61
CA ALA A 251 -9.98 14.94 12.71
C ALA A 251 -9.02 16.11 12.94
N TYR A 252 -9.39 17.30 12.49
CA TYR A 252 -8.79 18.53 13.00
C TYR A 252 -9.18 18.71 14.48
N ALA A 253 -8.29 19.29 15.28
CA ALA A 253 -8.65 19.70 16.63
C ALA A 253 -9.70 20.83 16.56
N SER A 254 -10.86 20.62 17.17
CA SER A 254 -11.93 21.62 17.34
C SER A 254 -12.17 21.83 18.83
N ALA A 255 -12.45 23.07 19.23
CA ALA A 255 -12.85 23.38 20.60
C ALA A 255 -14.15 22.66 21.00
N GLU A 256 -15.01 22.36 20.01
CA GLU A 256 -16.31 21.71 20.19
C GLU A 256 -16.22 20.17 20.07
N GLY A 257 -15.03 19.61 19.80
CA GLY A 257 -14.79 18.16 19.75
C GLY A 257 -15.30 17.44 18.49
N ASP A 258 -15.83 18.18 17.52
CA ASP A 258 -16.49 17.69 16.30
C ASP A 258 -15.69 17.96 15.02
N GLY A 259 -14.39 18.18 15.16
CA GLY A 259 -13.55 18.69 14.09
C GLY A 259 -13.60 17.85 12.81
N GLN A 260 -13.42 18.52 11.67
CA GLN A 260 -13.58 17.89 10.37
C GLN A 260 -12.69 16.65 10.23
N ARG A 261 -13.31 15.49 9.98
CA ARG A 261 -12.59 14.26 9.67
C ARG A 261 -12.19 14.23 8.20
N VAL A 262 -10.90 13.99 7.94
CA VAL A 262 -10.29 13.94 6.61
C VAL A 262 -9.44 12.69 6.49
N ALA A 263 -9.57 12.02 5.35
CA ALA A 263 -8.66 10.96 4.91
C ALA A 263 -7.70 11.56 3.88
N ASP A 264 -6.41 11.36 4.09
CA ASP A 264 -5.34 11.88 3.23
C ASP A 264 -4.15 10.92 3.25
N ALA A 265 -3.30 10.98 2.23
CA ALA A 265 -2.05 10.24 2.19
C ALA A 265 -0.85 11.19 2.26
N GLY A 266 0.22 10.73 2.88
CA GLY A 266 1.38 11.58 3.08
C GLY A 266 2.61 10.80 3.50
N ARG A 267 3.72 11.52 3.66
CA ARG A 267 5.01 10.98 4.05
C ARG A 267 5.49 11.61 5.33
N LEU A 268 6.09 10.78 6.19
CA LEU A 268 7.04 11.28 7.16
C LEU A 268 8.35 11.60 6.44
N ILE A 269 8.77 12.86 6.46
CA ILE A 269 10.04 13.32 5.91
C ILE A 269 11.05 13.38 7.05
N ILE A 270 12.07 12.52 6.98
CA ILE A 270 13.31 12.60 7.77
C ILE A 270 14.45 12.64 6.75
N GLY A 271 14.77 13.84 6.28
CA GLY A 271 15.64 14.05 5.14
C GLY A 271 15.16 15.21 4.30
N GLU A 272 14.79 14.96 3.04
CA GLU A 272 14.43 16.00 2.09
C GLU A 272 13.35 15.57 1.09
N GLU A 273 12.64 16.56 0.56
CA GLU A 273 11.80 16.44 -0.63
C GLU A 273 11.99 17.67 -1.53
N SER A 274 11.72 17.52 -2.82
CA SER A 274 11.80 18.60 -3.79
C SER A 274 10.75 18.46 -4.88
N PHE A 275 10.25 19.59 -5.38
CA PHE A 275 9.22 19.64 -6.41
C PHE A 275 9.21 21.01 -7.11
N LEU A 276 8.57 21.08 -8.27
CA LEU A 276 8.39 22.31 -9.05
C LEU A 276 6.99 22.86 -8.84
N VAL A 277 6.89 24.16 -8.55
CA VAL A 277 5.61 24.86 -8.34
C VAL A 277 5.42 25.90 -9.43
N ARG A 278 4.22 26.02 -9.98
CA ARG A 278 3.83 27.08 -10.90
C ARG A 278 3.69 28.41 -10.18
N THR A 279 4.37 29.43 -10.68
CA THR A 279 4.44 30.77 -10.08
C THR A 279 4.24 31.83 -11.17
N PRO A 280 2.99 32.24 -11.45
CA PRO A 280 2.67 33.10 -12.61
C PRO A 280 3.35 34.47 -12.57
N ALA A 281 3.66 34.99 -11.38
CA ALA A 281 4.34 36.26 -11.19
C ALA A 281 5.49 36.16 -10.18
N ARG A 282 6.43 37.13 -10.25
CA ARG A 282 7.43 37.34 -9.19
C ARG A 282 6.81 38.09 -8.02
N ARG A 283 5.91 37.42 -7.31
CA ARG A 283 5.27 37.89 -6.07
C ARG A 283 5.64 36.94 -4.95
N ASP A 284 5.38 37.36 -3.72
CA ASP A 284 5.53 36.47 -2.58
C ASP A 284 4.72 35.21 -2.80
N LEU A 285 5.30 34.07 -2.43
CA LEU A 285 4.63 32.77 -2.50
C LEU A 285 4.27 32.37 -1.08
N ILE A 286 2.97 32.30 -0.79
CA ILE A 286 2.46 31.75 0.45
C ILE A 286 2.22 30.27 0.25
N ILE A 287 2.78 29.47 1.16
CA ILE A 287 2.72 28.02 1.11
C ILE A 287 1.94 27.56 2.34
N VAL A 288 0.91 26.74 2.10
CA VAL A 288 0.17 26.04 3.14
C VAL A 288 0.54 24.57 3.06
N LEU A 289 1.00 23.99 4.17
CA LEU A 289 1.31 22.57 4.33
C LEU A 289 0.30 21.93 5.26
N ARG A 290 -0.43 20.89 4.80
CA ARG A 290 -1.11 19.98 5.72
C ARG A 290 -0.09 19.02 6.35
N THR A 291 -0.08 19.01 7.68
CA THR A 291 0.81 18.20 8.51
C THR A 291 0.02 17.54 9.64
N ALA A 292 0.73 16.81 10.50
CA ALA A 292 0.17 16.15 11.66
C ALA A 292 1.22 16.01 12.77
N ASP A 293 0.76 15.85 14.00
CA ASP A 293 1.57 15.51 15.18
C ASP A 293 2.19 14.11 15.10
N SER A 294 1.66 13.27 14.21
CA SER A 294 2.06 11.90 14.04
C SER A 294 1.81 11.45 12.61
N ALA A 295 2.66 10.55 12.12
CA ALA A 295 2.50 9.93 10.82
C ALA A 295 2.88 8.46 10.89
N THR A 296 2.17 7.64 10.13
CA THR A 296 2.58 6.26 9.86
C THR A 296 3.52 6.28 8.66
N ALA A 297 4.66 5.61 8.77
CA ALA A 297 5.57 5.44 7.65
C ALA A 297 5.50 3.99 7.15
N GLY A 298 5.30 3.83 5.84
CA GLY A 298 5.50 2.55 5.17
C GLY A 298 6.98 2.19 5.12
N MET A 299 7.29 0.90 5.28
CA MET A 299 8.65 0.38 5.15
C MET A 299 8.64 -0.88 4.29
N LEU A 300 9.70 -1.06 3.51
CA LEU A 300 10.00 -2.32 2.83
C LEU A 300 11.27 -2.93 3.42
N ARG A 301 11.17 -4.19 3.84
CA ARG A 301 12.28 -5.03 4.27
C ARG A 301 12.29 -6.32 3.46
N ALA A 302 13.41 -7.03 3.43
CA ALA A 302 13.50 -8.34 2.79
C ALA A 302 12.48 -9.34 3.37
N ALA A 303 12.19 -9.24 4.68
CA ALA A 303 11.20 -10.06 5.37
C ALA A 303 9.74 -9.65 5.09
N GLY A 304 9.49 -8.49 4.44
CA GLY A 304 8.15 -8.01 4.14
C GLY A 304 7.98 -6.50 4.26
N SER A 305 6.77 -6.03 3.99
CA SER A 305 6.34 -4.66 4.24
C SER A 305 5.87 -4.50 5.68
N GLY A 306 6.07 -3.31 6.26
CA GLY A 306 5.53 -2.96 7.57
C GLY A 306 5.16 -1.49 7.64
N GLN A 307 4.43 -1.12 8.68
CA GLN A 307 4.10 0.26 9.00
C GLN A 307 4.67 0.60 10.38
N VAL A 308 5.25 1.79 10.52
CA VAL A 308 5.78 2.28 11.80
C VAL A 308 5.11 3.60 12.13
N PRO A 309 4.30 3.68 13.20
CA PRO A 309 3.79 4.95 13.68
C PRO A 309 4.94 5.74 14.29
N MET A 310 5.01 7.03 13.97
CA MET A 310 6.03 7.94 14.50
C MET A 310 5.39 9.25 14.95
N GLN A 311 5.84 9.72 16.10
CA GLN A 311 5.46 11.01 16.66
C GLN A 311 6.39 12.12 16.16
N ILE A 312 5.82 13.30 15.98
CA ILE A 312 6.46 14.53 15.52
C ILE A 312 6.15 15.62 16.55
N PRO A 313 6.79 15.57 17.72
CA PRO A 313 6.53 16.55 18.79
C PRO A 313 6.94 17.97 18.40
N GLU A 314 7.95 18.06 17.53
CA GLU A 314 8.44 19.30 16.94
C GLU A 314 8.88 18.99 15.51
N ALA A 315 8.44 19.84 14.60
CA ALA A 315 8.78 19.79 13.20
C ALA A 315 9.73 20.94 12.86
N GLY A 316 10.73 20.63 12.03
CA GLY A 316 11.71 21.61 11.55
C GLY A 316 11.87 21.46 10.04
N ILE A 317 11.76 22.58 9.32
CA ILE A 317 11.86 22.66 7.86
C ILE A 317 12.88 23.74 7.50
N VAL A 318 13.91 23.35 6.76
CA VAL A 318 14.80 24.25 6.03
C VAL A 318 14.30 24.34 4.61
N LEU A 319 13.92 25.54 4.18
CA LEU A 319 13.36 25.82 2.88
C LEU A 319 14.45 26.36 1.95
N ARG A 320 14.59 25.75 0.78
CA ARG A 320 15.50 26.16 -0.28
C ARG A 320 14.75 26.42 -1.58
N VAL A 321 15.18 27.45 -2.29
CA VAL A 321 14.75 27.76 -3.66
C VAL A 321 15.97 27.72 -4.55
N ASP A 322 15.94 26.85 -5.56
CA ASP A 322 17.08 26.62 -6.47
C ASP A 322 18.40 26.37 -5.74
N GLY A 323 18.35 25.58 -4.67
CA GLY A 323 19.50 25.22 -3.84
C GLY A 323 19.95 26.27 -2.82
N LYS A 324 19.36 27.48 -2.82
CA LYS A 324 19.67 28.53 -1.84
C LYS A 324 18.70 28.49 -0.68
N THR A 325 19.20 28.47 0.55
CA THR A 325 18.36 28.57 1.75
C THR A 325 17.68 29.94 1.81
N VAL A 326 16.35 29.93 1.91
CA VAL A 326 15.53 31.14 1.98
C VAL A 326 14.88 31.32 3.35
N GLY A 327 14.78 30.25 4.14
CA GLY A 327 14.18 30.32 5.46
C GLY A 327 14.28 29.01 6.23
N ARG A 328 13.97 29.11 7.52
CA ARG A 328 13.80 27.99 8.42
C ARG A 328 12.50 28.20 9.19
N VAL A 329 11.72 27.13 9.31
CA VAL A 329 10.44 27.12 10.03
C VAL A 329 10.51 25.99 11.03
N ASP A 330 10.28 26.29 12.30
CA ASP A 330 10.16 25.29 13.37
C ASP A 330 8.76 25.47 14.00
N PHE A 331 8.03 24.38 14.20
CA PHE A 331 6.65 24.41 14.73
C PHE A 331 6.32 23.13 15.51
N ARG A 332 5.28 23.20 16.33
CA ARG A 332 4.72 22.04 17.03
C ARG A 332 3.35 21.73 16.44
N PRO A 333 3.20 20.62 15.69
CA PRO A 333 1.93 20.30 15.08
C PRO A 333 0.84 20.09 16.13
N ARG A 334 -0.38 20.53 15.83
CA ARG A 334 -1.55 20.25 16.67
C ARG A 334 -1.93 18.76 16.63
N PRO A 335 -2.56 18.24 17.70
CA PRO A 335 -3.12 16.89 17.68
C PRO A 335 -4.09 16.68 16.51
N GLY A 336 -3.95 15.56 15.79
CA GLY A 336 -4.81 15.24 14.65
C GLY A 336 -4.28 15.81 13.34
N TRP A 337 -5.10 16.58 12.63
CA TRP A 337 -4.69 17.34 11.45
C TRP A 337 -4.32 18.78 11.82
N ASP A 338 -3.29 19.27 11.14
CA ASP A 338 -2.80 20.63 11.30
C ASP A 338 -2.39 21.25 9.95
N GLU A 339 -2.33 22.57 9.90
CA GLU A 339 -1.92 23.32 8.70
C GLU A 339 -0.91 24.40 9.08
N GLN A 340 0.17 24.47 8.32
CA GLN A 340 1.27 25.37 8.60
C GLN A 340 1.50 26.28 7.41
N VAL A 341 1.57 27.58 7.67
CA VAL A 341 1.73 28.62 6.65
C VAL A 341 3.12 29.22 6.71
N PHE A 342 3.79 29.29 5.57
CA PHE A 342 5.08 29.94 5.44
C PHE A 342 5.18 30.75 4.14
N ARG A 343 6.07 31.74 4.13
CA ARG A 343 6.23 32.70 3.04
C ARG A 343 7.61 32.62 2.42
N ILE A 344 7.66 32.63 1.09
CA ILE A 344 8.86 32.91 0.31
C ILE A 344 8.70 34.29 -0.29
N THR A 345 9.70 35.15 -0.11
CA THR A 345 9.67 36.51 -0.63
C THR A 345 9.87 36.56 -2.15
N ALA A 346 9.26 37.55 -2.80
CA ALA A 346 9.24 37.71 -4.25
C ALA A 346 10.63 37.71 -4.92
N ASP A 347 11.69 38.15 -4.23
CA ASP A 347 13.08 38.14 -4.72
C ASP A 347 13.64 36.72 -4.92
N ARG A 348 13.01 35.71 -4.30
CA ARG A 348 13.38 34.30 -4.42
C ARG A 348 12.45 33.50 -5.33
N VAL A 349 11.30 34.05 -5.68
CA VAL A 349 10.31 33.37 -6.54
C VAL A 349 10.65 33.61 -8.01
N GLN A 350 10.72 32.53 -8.78
CA GLN A 350 10.90 32.61 -10.23
C GLN A 350 9.55 32.81 -10.93
N GLN A 351 9.56 33.44 -12.10
CA GLN A 351 8.35 33.50 -12.93
C GLN A 351 8.21 32.21 -13.75
N GLY A 352 7.00 31.68 -13.86
CA GLY A 352 6.69 30.45 -14.57
C GLY A 352 6.73 29.24 -13.63
N ARG A 353 7.92 28.83 -13.18
CA ARG A 353 8.10 27.72 -12.24
C ARG A 353 9.21 28.01 -11.24
N THR A 354 8.97 27.70 -9.98
CA THR A 354 9.94 27.80 -8.88
C THR A 354 10.24 26.42 -8.33
N ARG A 355 11.52 26.03 -8.24
CA ARG A 355 11.92 24.75 -7.64
C ARG A 355 12.07 24.91 -6.14
N LEU A 356 11.27 24.17 -5.39
CA LEU A 356 11.33 24.11 -3.94
C LEU A 356 12.06 22.84 -3.49
N GLN A 357 12.86 22.96 -2.44
CA GLN A 357 13.44 21.84 -1.71
C GLN A 357 13.26 22.09 -0.22
N LEU A 358 12.63 21.16 0.46
CA LEU A 358 12.34 21.21 1.88
C LEU A 358 13.11 20.08 2.55
N SER A 359 13.90 20.40 3.59
CA SER A 359 14.65 19.39 4.33
C SER A 359 14.44 19.52 5.84
N GLY A 360 14.36 18.39 6.55
CA GLY A 360 14.22 18.37 7.99
C GLY A 360 13.44 17.15 8.50
N ARG A 361 12.64 17.36 9.55
CA ARG A 361 11.79 16.35 10.18
C ARG A 361 10.37 16.88 10.31
N TYR A 362 9.43 16.34 9.54
CA TYR A 362 8.01 16.76 9.52
C TYR A 362 7.16 15.74 8.74
N ALA A 363 5.83 15.89 8.74
CA ALA A 363 4.96 15.13 7.86
C ALA A 363 4.44 16.01 6.71
N SER A 364 4.45 15.49 5.49
CA SER A 364 3.90 16.15 4.29
C SER A 364 2.74 15.35 3.73
N PHE A 365 1.56 15.96 3.69
CA PHE A 365 0.34 15.37 3.11
C PHE A 365 -0.15 16.17 1.90
N TYR A 366 -0.24 17.49 2.04
CA TYR A 366 -0.75 18.33 0.97
C TYR A 366 -0.09 19.71 1.02
N TYR A 367 0.16 20.28 -0.15
CA TYR A 367 0.64 21.64 -0.32
C TYR A 367 -0.32 22.47 -1.16
N TRP A 368 -0.60 23.70 -0.73
CA TRP A 368 -1.26 24.73 -1.54
C TRP A 368 -0.36 25.95 -1.66
N PHE A 369 -0.38 26.57 -2.83
CA PHE A 369 0.49 27.70 -3.16
C PHE A 369 -0.34 28.91 -3.59
N PHE A 370 -0.08 30.08 -2.99
CA PHE A 370 -0.85 31.31 -3.22
C PHE A 370 0.05 32.51 -3.55
N GLN A 371 -0.45 33.44 -4.38
CA GLN A 371 0.19 34.72 -4.74
C GLN A 371 -0.80 35.89 -4.84
#